data_AF-A0A8T3YKN4-F1
#
_entry.id   AF-A0A8T3YKN4-F1
#
_cell.length_a   1.000
_cell.length_b   1.000
_cell.length_c   1.000
_cell.angle_alpha   90.00
_cell.angle_beta   90.00
_cell.angle_gamma   90.00
#
_symmetry.space_group_name_H-M   'P 1'
#
loop_
_entity.id
_entity.type
_entity.pdbx_description
1 polymer ?
#
loop_
_entity_poly.entity_id
_entity_poly.type
_entity_poly.pdbx_seq_one_letter_code
_entity_poly.pdbx_strand_id
1 'polypeptide(L)'
;MNQFLPFPAKVPEIKSTVDQISQQKRQRFETWKGYNPEVMFAKKYKNGPIYKGDDFDDLTMHSLARANHQISEACNKIYGTSELLYTKEENAKFKEFSLKFTGGTVLPTLYYAQITAMISILSCFGIISIREGEKTYNLVRTGDRWQYLLRRTHLEHIAEGCPAGWHQQILYMYEKLQENGVELPKIDLQKTKELQALRNNYHYDILTQTAMQYDATEKYFEYLPTVMNTTQIAITTINKIWKITNKCDARYQELADKMKGYLVASRIAEQNTSQKEERQPRILYTKEELELIGIDYPDDIYADDD
;
A
#
# COMPACT_ATOMS: atom_id res chain seq x y z
N MET A 1 -21.23 7.25 18.07
CA MET A 1 -20.29 6.87 17.00
C MET A 1 -19.94 8.12 16.22
N ASN A 2 -18.66 8.44 16.04
CA ASN A 2 -18.25 9.62 15.26
C ASN A 2 -18.75 9.42 13.82
N GLN A 3 -19.62 10.33 13.36
CA GLN A 3 -20.31 10.23 12.07
C GLN A 3 -19.37 10.31 10.85
N PHE A 4 -18.09 10.58 11.08
CA PHE A 4 -17.05 10.68 10.06
C PHE A 4 -16.14 9.45 10.01
N LEU A 5 -16.32 8.48 10.92
CA LEU A 5 -15.54 7.25 10.88
C LEU A 5 -16.13 6.23 9.91
N PRO A 6 -15.29 5.45 9.23
CA PRO A 6 -15.74 4.34 8.41
C PRO A 6 -16.48 3.31 9.27
N PHE A 7 -17.56 2.77 8.72
CA PHE A 7 -18.33 1.68 9.28
C PHE A 7 -18.70 0.67 8.18
N PRO A 8 -18.67 -0.64 8.45
CA PRO A 8 -18.18 -1.25 9.69
C PRO A 8 -16.69 -1.05 9.91
N ALA A 9 -16.28 -1.06 11.20
CA ALA A 9 -14.92 -0.72 11.61
C ALA A 9 -13.99 -1.94 11.67
N LYS A 10 -14.51 -3.15 11.39
CA LYS A 10 -13.78 -4.43 11.47
C LYS A 10 -14.00 -5.27 10.22
N VAL A 11 -12.96 -6.00 9.80
CA VAL A 11 -13.00 -6.88 8.62
C VAL A 11 -14.16 -7.88 8.64
N PRO A 12 -14.47 -8.60 9.74
CA PRO A 12 -15.59 -9.55 9.75
C PRO A 12 -16.96 -8.90 9.54
N GLU A 13 -17.15 -7.69 10.05
CA GLU A 13 -18.40 -6.93 9.90
C GLU A 13 -18.54 -6.39 8.47
N ILE A 14 -17.43 -5.94 7.87
CA ILE A 14 -17.38 -5.55 6.45
C ILE A 14 -17.74 -6.75 5.58
N LYS A 15 -17.16 -7.92 5.84
CA LYS A 15 -17.48 -9.17 5.14
C LYS A 15 -18.97 -9.49 5.26
N SER A 16 -19.55 -9.41 6.47
CA SER A 16 -20.98 -9.64 6.67
C SER A 16 -21.86 -8.69 5.85
N THR A 17 -21.50 -7.41 5.79
CA THR A 17 -22.19 -6.41 4.96
C THR A 17 -22.14 -6.78 3.48
N VAL A 18 -20.97 -7.17 2.98
CA VAL A 18 -20.78 -7.59 1.59
C VAL A 18 -21.53 -8.89 1.31
N ASP A 19 -21.59 -9.80 2.28
CA ASP A 19 -22.30 -11.06 2.17
C ASP A 19 -23.82 -10.91 2.09
N GLN A 20 -24.37 -9.80 2.57
CA GLN A 20 -25.78 -9.45 2.43
C GLN A 20 -26.12 -8.85 1.06
N ILE A 21 -25.14 -8.34 0.31
CA ILE A 21 -25.36 -7.79 -1.03
C ILE A 21 -25.66 -8.93 -2.00
N SER A 22 -26.69 -8.76 -2.82
CA SER A 22 -27.20 -9.80 -3.72
C SER A 22 -26.12 -10.34 -4.68
N GLN A 23 -26.18 -11.65 -4.97
CA GLN A 23 -25.23 -12.31 -5.87
C GLN A 23 -25.21 -11.71 -7.28
N GLN A 24 -26.37 -11.29 -7.80
CA GLN A 24 -26.47 -10.62 -9.10
C GLN A 24 -25.67 -9.32 -9.13
N LYS A 25 -25.74 -8.51 -8.06
CA LYS A 25 -24.90 -7.31 -7.92
C LYS A 25 -23.43 -7.70 -7.91
N ARG A 26 -23.00 -8.71 -7.14
CA ARG A 26 -21.59 -9.13 -7.16
C ARG A 26 -21.09 -9.51 -8.56
N GLN A 27 -21.86 -10.29 -9.32
CA GLN A 27 -21.52 -10.69 -10.69
C GLN A 27 -21.43 -9.50 -11.66
N ARG A 28 -22.34 -8.51 -11.52
CA ARG A 28 -22.30 -7.28 -12.31
C ARG A 28 -20.98 -6.53 -12.12
N PHE A 29 -20.40 -6.57 -10.93
CA PHE A 29 -19.16 -5.87 -10.61
C PHE A 29 -17.91 -6.64 -11.05
N GLU A 30 -17.94 -7.98 -11.00
CA GLU A 30 -16.86 -8.81 -11.57
C GLU A 30 -16.69 -8.59 -13.08
N THR A 31 -17.72 -8.09 -13.75
CA THR A 31 -17.77 -7.83 -15.19
C THR A 31 -17.64 -6.35 -15.56
N TRP A 32 -17.47 -5.45 -14.59
CA TRP A 32 -17.37 -4.00 -14.84
C TRP A 32 -16.09 -3.63 -15.57
N LYS A 33 -16.20 -3.44 -16.89
CA LYS A 33 -15.23 -2.73 -17.71
C LYS A 33 -15.78 -1.35 -18.08
N GLY A 34 -15.05 -0.28 -17.76
CA GLY A 34 -15.35 1.08 -18.23
C GLY A 34 -16.39 1.88 -17.45
N TYR A 35 -16.95 1.34 -16.36
CA TYR A 35 -17.84 2.09 -15.46
C TYR A 35 -16.99 2.89 -14.45
N ASN A 36 -17.17 4.21 -14.39
CA ASN A 36 -16.53 5.08 -13.41
C ASN A 36 -17.57 5.62 -12.40
N PRO A 37 -17.99 4.78 -11.44
CA PRO A 37 -19.01 5.13 -10.47
C PRO A 37 -18.61 6.33 -9.63
N GLU A 38 -17.32 6.56 -9.39
CA GLU A 38 -16.86 7.73 -8.61
C GLU A 38 -17.30 9.04 -9.24
N VAL A 39 -17.22 9.15 -10.57
CA VAL A 39 -17.65 10.35 -11.30
C VAL A 39 -19.18 10.46 -11.29
N MET A 40 -19.90 9.35 -11.42
CA MET A 40 -21.36 9.38 -11.38
C MET A 40 -21.91 9.68 -9.99
N PHE A 41 -21.37 9.03 -8.96
CA PHE A 41 -21.76 9.24 -7.57
C PHE A 41 -21.32 10.62 -7.08
N ALA A 42 -20.12 11.09 -7.43
CA ALA A 42 -19.71 12.47 -7.12
C ALA A 42 -20.63 13.50 -7.77
N LYS A 43 -21.12 13.28 -9.00
CA LYS A 43 -22.09 14.18 -9.64
C LYS A 43 -23.47 14.10 -9.01
N LYS A 44 -23.96 12.90 -8.72
CA LYS A 44 -25.33 12.65 -8.20
C LYS A 44 -25.48 13.04 -6.72
N TYR A 45 -24.41 12.91 -5.93
CA TYR A 45 -24.48 12.99 -4.47
C TYR A 45 -23.50 14.00 -3.85
N LYS A 46 -23.00 14.94 -4.65
CA LYS A 46 -22.13 16.03 -4.16
C LYS A 46 -22.72 16.80 -2.99
N ASN A 47 -24.05 16.89 -2.94
CA ASN A 47 -24.80 17.74 -2.01
C ASN A 47 -25.56 16.95 -0.94
N GLY A 48 -25.40 15.62 -0.85
CA GLY A 48 -26.17 14.83 0.10
C GLY A 48 -25.65 13.42 0.34
N PRO A 49 -25.94 12.83 1.51
CA PRO A 49 -25.58 11.46 1.81
C PRO A 49 -26.34 10.46 0.94
N ILE A 50 -25.73 9.30 0.70
CA ILE A 50 -26.34 8.17 0.01
C ILE A 50 -26.73 7.15 1.06
N TYR A 51 -28.04 7.05 1.36
CA TYR A 51 -28.55 6.10 2.35
C TYR A 51 -28.64 4.68 1.78
N LYS A 52 -28.81 3.70 2.68
CA LYS A 52 -29.04 2.28 2.34
C LYS A 52 -30.03 2.11 1.18
N GLY A 53 -29.71 1.19 0.28
CA GLY A 53 -30.43 0.94 -0.96
C GLY A 53 -29.47 0.55 -2.09
N ASP A 54 -29.95 0.54 -3.33
CA ASP A 54 -29.15 0.05 -4.46
C ASP A 54 -27.86 0.84 -4.68
N ASP A 55 -27.90 2.16 -4.58
CA ASP A 55 -26.72 3.01 -4.74
C ASP A 55 -25.69 2.80 -3.60
N PHE A 56 -26.14 2.45 -2.39
CA PHE A 56 -25.25 2.15 -1.26
C PHE A 56 -24.52 0.82 -1.46
N ASP A 57 -25.25 -0.21 -1.91
CA ASP A 57 -24.67 -1.51 -2.25
C ASP A 57 -23.69 -1.36 -3.42
N ASP A 58 -24.07 -0.59 -4.43
CA ASP A 58 -23.24 -0.36 -5.60
C ASP A 58 -21.93 0.35 -5.23
N LEU A 59 -21.98 1.35 -4.33
CA LEU A 59 -20.77 1.98 -3.81
C LEU A 59 -19.94 1.07 -2.92
N THR A 60 -20.58 0.21 -2.12
CA THR A 60 -19.89 -0.78 -1.30
C THR A 60 -19.08 -1.75 -2.15
N MET A 61 -19.71 -2.29 -3.20
CA MET A 61 -19.02 -3.18 -4.15
C MET A 61 -17.95 -2.44 -4.94
N HIS A 62 -18.20 -1.18 -5.32
CA HIS A 62 -17.20 -0.34 -6.00
C HIS A 62 -15.96 -0.11 -5.13
N SER A 63 -16.14 0.14 -3.84
CA SER A 63 -15.05 0.33 -2.90
C SER A 63 -14.08 -0.86 -2.89
N LEU A 64 -14.62 -2.08 -2.97
CA LEU A 64 -13.81 -3.30 -3.04
C LEU A 64 -13.17 -3.50 -4.42
N ALA A 65 -13.89 -3.20 -5.50
CA ALA A 65 -13.32 -3.25 -6.85
C ALA A 65 -12.12 -2.30 -6.97
N ARG A 66 -12.24 -1.10 -6.40
CA ARG A 66 -11.14 -0.13 -6.30
C ARG A 66 -10.01 -0.69 -5.43
N ALA A 67 -10.30 -1.25 -4.26
CA ALA A 67 -9.29 -1.86 -3.41
C ALA A 67 -8.47 -2.90 -4.18
N ASN A 68 -9.15 -3.74 -4.98
CA ASN A 68 -8.51 -4.72 -5.83
C ASN A 68 -7.61 -4.09 -6.90
N HIS A 69 -8.09 -3.05 -7.60
CA HIS A 69 -7.29 -2.32 -8.58
C HIS A 69 -6.04 -1.68 -7.97
N GLN A 70 -6.18 -1.10 -6.77
CA GLN A 70 -5.04 -0.52 -6.05
C GLN A 70 -4.02 -1.61 -5.68
N ILE A 71 -4.44 -2.79 -5.23
CA ILE A 71 -3.51 -3.90 -5.03
C ILE A 71 -2.76 -4.26 -6.31
N SER A 72 -3.46 -4.39 -7.45
CA SER A 72 -2.81 -4.64 -8.75
C SER A 72 -1.76 -3.59 -9.08
N GLU A 73 -2.11 -2.32 -8.87
CA GLU A 73 -1.19 -1.20 -9.07
C GLU A 73 0.02 -1.25 -8.14
N ALA A 74 -0.14 -1.64 -6.87
CA ALA A 74 0.95 -1.78 -5.92
C ALA A 74 1.90 -2.89 -6.37
N CYS A 75 1.36 -4.06 -6.71
CA CYS A 75 2.14 -5.19 -7.23
C CYS A 75 2.90 -4.82 -8.50
N ASN A 76 2.26 -4.14 -9.46
CA ASN A 76 2.90 -3.71 -10.70
C ASN A 76 4.05 -2.72 -10.44
N LYS A 77 3.91 -1.84 -9.44
CA LYS A 77 4.98 -0.90 -9.07
C LYS A 77 6.19 -1.63 -8.48
N ILE A 78 5.97 -2.59 -7.57
CA ILE A 78 7.06 -3.41 -6.99
C ILE A 78 7.74 -4.24 -8.09
N TYR A 79 6.95 -4.86 -8.96
CA TYR A 79 7.45 -5.63 -10.08
C TYR A 79 8.29 -4.76 -11.02
N GLY A 80 7.76 -3.61 -11.44
CA GLY A 80 8.47 -2.69 -12.33
C GLY A 80 9.77 -2.16 -11.72
N THR A 81 9.81 -1.85 -10.42
CA THR A 81 11.06 -1.43 -9.77
C THR A 81 12.09 -2.55 -9.67
N SER A 82 11.64 -3.78 -9.42
CA SER A 82 12.53 -4.95 -9.41
C SER A 82 13.12 -5.20 -10.80
N GLU A 83 12.31 -5.20 -11.85
CA GLU A 83 12.78 -5.39 -13.23
C GLU A 83 13.77 -4.31 -13.65
N LEU A 84 13.51 -3.05 -13.29
CA LEU A 84 14.40 -1.92 -13.58
C LEU A 84 15.77 -2.05 -12.90
N LEU A 85 15.87 -2.73 -11.75
CA LEU A 85 17.14 -3.01 -11.10
C LEU A 85 17.85 -4.22 -11.73
N TYR A 86 17.12 -5.25 -12.17
CA TYR A 86 17.71 -6.46 -12.79
C TYR A 86 18.11 -6.30 -14.26
N THR A 87 17.44 -5.44 -15.03
CA THR A 87 17.77 -5.22 -16.47
C THR A 87 19.03 -4.38 -16.71
N LYS A 88 19.72 -3.94 -15.65
CA LYS A 88 20.83 -2.99 -15.71
C LYS A 88 22.12 -3.50 -16.34
N GLU A 89 22.34 -4.80 -16.48
CA GLU A 89 23.72 -5.29 -16.66
C GLU A 89 24.22 -5.39 -18.11
N GLU A 90 23.40 -5.77 -19.10
CA GLU A 90 23.99 -6.18 -20.40
C GLU A 90 23.76 -5.25 -21.60
N ASN A 91 22.74 -4.38 -21.63
CA ASN A 91 22.34 -3.68 -22.87
C ASN A 91 22.10 -2.15 -22.76
N ALA A 92 22.47 -1.51 -21.65
CA ALA A 92 22.23 -0.06 -21.49
C ALA A 92 23.22 0.78 -22.33
N LYS A 93 22.71 1.47 -23.36
CA LYS A 93 23.50 2.38 -24.24
C LYS A 93 24.19 3.54 -23.51
N PHE A 94 23.78 3.86 -22.28
CA PHE A 94 24.38 4.90 -21.44
C PHE A 94 24.44 4.42 -19.98
N LYS A 95 25.51 3.71 -19.60
CA LYS A 95 25.64 3.04 -18.30
C LYS A 95 25.55 3.97 -17.08
N GLU A 96 26.07 5.19 -17.16
CA GLU A 96 26.04 6.14 -16.04
C GLU A 96 24.68 6.84 -15.90
N PHE A 97 24.02 7.13 -17.04
CA PHE A 97 22.67 7.68 -17.06
C PHE A 97 21.66 6.65 -16.53
N SER A 98 21.83 5.36 -16.85
CA SER A 98 20.92 4.30 -16.37
C SER A 98 20.98 4.10 -14.86
N LEU A 99 22.17 4.09 -14.24
CA LEU A 99 22.30 3.87 -12.80
C LEU A 99 21.64 4.98 -11.97
N LYS A 100 21.96 6.24 -12.28
CA LYS A 100 21.46 7.44 -11.60
C LYS A 100 19.95 7.64 -11.80
N PHE A 101 19.48 7.49 -13.04
CA PHE A 101 18.06 7.61 -13.38
C PHE A 101 17.22 6.51 -12.74
N THR A 102 17.70 5.25 -12.76
CA THR A 102 17.00 4.16 -12.09
C THR A 102 16.94 4.40 -10.59
N GLY A 103 18.03 4.84 -9.94
CA GLY A 103 18.03 5.12 -8.51
C GLY A 103 17.01 6.20 -8.10
N GLY A 104 16.95 7.28 -8.88
CA GLY A 104 15.93 8.31 -8.73
C GLY A 104 14.49 7.81 -8.99
N THR A 105 14.32 6.74 -9.76
CA THR A 105 12.98 6.24 -10.11
C THR A 105 12.49 5.15 -9.17
N VAL A 106 13.37 4.26 -8.71
CA VAL A 106 12.97 3.05 -7.96
C VAL A 106 12.46 3.38 -6.56
N LEU A 107 13.10 4.29 -5.82
CA LEU A 107 12.66 4.65 -4.46
C LEU A 107 11.31 5.38 -4.46
N PRO A 108 11.08 6.41 -5.31
CA PRO A 108 9.75 7.01 -5.42
C PRO A 108 8.67 6.02 -5.86
N THR A 109 8.99 5.11 -6.79
CA THR A 109 8.01 4.12 -7.27
C THR A 109 7.70 3.07 -6.21
N LEU A 110 8.70 2.65 -5.43
CA LEU A 110 8.53 1.76 -4.28
C LEU A 110 7.65 2.43 -3.20
N TYR A 111 7.90 3.71 -2.90
CA TYR A 111 7.04 4.50 -2.02
C TYR A 111 5.60 4.61 -2.52
N TYR A 112 5.40 4.80 -3.83
CA TYR A 112 4.04 4.81 -4.39
C TYR A 112 3.36 3.45 -4.29
N ALA A 113 4.10 2.34 -4.40
CA ALA A 113 3.54 1.02 -4.12
C ALA A 113 3.03 0.92 -2.67
N GLN A 114 3.80 1.44 -1.70
CA GLN A 114 3.41 1.51 -0.29
C GLN A 114 2.10 2.28 -0.09
N ILE A 115 2.02 3.50 -0.63
CA ILE A 115 0.80 4.33 -0.52
C ILE A 115 -0.38 3.68 -1.24
N THR A 116 -0.17 3.10 -2.42
CA THR A 116 -1.21 2.39 -3.16
C THR A 116 -1.76 1.21 -2.35
N ALA A 117 -0.91 0.42 -1.69
CA ALA A 117 -1.35 -0.67 -0.81
C ALA A 117 -2.16 -0.15 0.39
N MET A 118 -1.75 0.96 1.01
CA MET A 118 -2.52 1.61 2.07
C MET A 118 -3.91 2.09 1.59
N ILE A 119 -3.98 2.68 0.39
CA ILE A 119 -5.25 3.12 -0.20
C ILE A 119 -6.18 1.93 -0.48
N SER A 120 -5.62 0.79 -0.86
CA SER A 120 -6.41 -0.44 -1.00
C SER A 120 -7.08 -0.83 0.32
N ILE A 121 -6.31 -0.84 1.42
CA ILE A 121 -6.84 -1.13 2.75
C ILE A 121 -7.92 -0.12 3.13
N LEU A 122 -7.67 1.18 2.99
CA LEU A 122 -8.68 2.23 3.26
C LEU A 122 -9.96 2.02 2.43
N SER A 123 -9.81 1.62 1.17
CA SER A 123 -10.95 1.32 0.28
C SER A 123 -11.73 0.09 0.76
N CYS A 124 -11.08 -0.93 1.35
CA CYS A 124 -11.78 -2.05 1.98
C CYS A 124 -12.70 -1.60 3.14
N PHE A 125 -12.24 -0.60 3.89
CA PHE A 125 -12.99 -0.02 5.02
C PHE A 125 -14.03 1.03 4.57
N GLY A 126 -14.20 1.23 3.28
CA GLY A 126 -15.20 2.15 2.73
C GLY A 126 -14.73 3.60 2.68
N ILE A 127 -13.43 3.83 2.48
CA ILE A 127 -12.87 5.16 2.24
C ILE A 127 -12.29 5.22 0.82
N ILE A 128 -12.97 5.96 -0.06
CA ILE A 128 -12.54 6.14 -1.45
C ILE A 128 -12.09 7.58 -1.65
N SER A 129 -10.84 7.73 -2.06
CA SER A 129 -10.22 9.02 -2.35
C SER A 129 -10.41 9.44 -3.82
N ILE A 130 -11.08 10.58 -4.04
CA ILE A 130 -11.40 11.10 -5.38
C ILE A 130 -10.74 12.47 -5.59
N ARG A 131 -10.10 12.67 -6.74
CA ARG A 131 -9.63 13.99 -7.16
C ARG A 131 -10.61 14.58 -8.17
N GLU A 132 -11.08 15.80 -7.92
CA GLU A 132 -11.94 16.56 -8.82
C GLU A 132 -11.33 17.95 -9.02
N GLY A 133 -10.71 18.15 -10.19
CA GLY A 133 -9.88 19.33 -10.46
C GLY A 133 -8.70 19.43 -9.48
N GLU A 134 -8.62 20.56 -8.79
CA GLU A 134 -7.59 20.83 -7.78
C GLU A 134 -7.94 20.30 -6.38
N LYS A 135 -9.21 19.92 -6.16
CA LYS A 135 -9.70 19.48 -4.85
C LYS A 135 -9.67 17.97 -4.74
N THR A 136 -9.47 17.51 -3.51
CA THR A 136 -9.52 16.08 -3.18
C THR A 136 -10.60 15.82 -2.15
N TYR A 137 -11.42 14.81 -2.41
CA TYR A 137 -12.57 14.40 -1.63
C TYR A 137 -12.41 12.96 -1.17
N ASN A 138 -13.10 12.61 -0.09
CA ASN A 138 -13.31 11.23 0.32
C ASN A 138 -14.80 10.90 0.23
N LEU A 139 -15.12 9.77 -0.39
CA LEU A 139 -16.36 9.05 -0.11
C LEU A 139 -16.09 8.16 1.10
N VAL A 140 -16.89 8.33 2.15
CA VAL A 140 -16.74 7.59 3.41
C VAL A 140 -18.04 6.85 3.71
N ARG A 141 -17.96 5.53 3.91
CA ARG A 141 -19.08 4.72 4.36
C ARG A 141 -19.23 4.86 5.87
N THR A 142 -20.30 5.50 6.32
CA THR A 142 -20.58 5.79 7.73
C THR A 142 -21.90 5.12 8.10
N GLY A 143 -21.99 4.31 9.15
CA GLY A 143 -23.22 3.64 9.60
C GLY A 143 -24.10 3.07 8.48
N ASP A 144 -25.11 3.85 8.09
CA ASP A 144 -26.16 3.55 7.10
C ASP A 144 -26.07 4.36 5.81
N ARG A 145 -24.98 5.08 5.57
CA ARG A 145 -24.84 5.97 4.42
C ARG A 145 -23.41 6.10 3.90
N TRP A 146 -23.27 6.56 2.66
CA TRP A 146 -22.03 7.10 2.15
C TRP A 146 -22.06 8.62 2.17
N GLN A 147 -20.96 9.25 2.58
CA GLN A 147 -20.81 10.70 2.62
C GLN A 147 -19.71 11.15 1.67
N TYR A 148 -19.99 12.18 0.88
CA TYR A 148 -19.00 12.86 0.05
C TYR A 148 -18.45 14.07 0.81
N LEU A 149 -17.19 14.00 1.20
CA LEU A 149 -16.56 14.99 2.07
C LEU A 149 -15.32 15.56 1.40
N LEU A 150 -15.09 16.87 1.50
CA LEU A 150 -13.77 17.42 1.20
C LEU A 150 -12.76 16.72 2.12
N ARG A 151 -11.65 16.20 1.58
CA ARG A 151 -10.73 15.38 2.38
C ARG A 151 -10.18 16.13 3.58
N ARG A 152 -9.85 17.42 3.40
CA ARG A 152 -9.38 18.27 4.49
C ARG A 152 -10.40 18.32 5.62
N THR A 153 -11.65 18.60 5.27
CA THR A 153 -12.77 18.60 6.22
C THR A 153 -12.95 17.23 6.86
N HIS A 154 -12.88 16.13 6.10
CA HIS A 154 -12.94 14.78 6.68
C HIS A 154 -11.83 14.56 7.74
N LEU A 155 -10.58 14.90 7.41
CA LEU A 155 -9.44 14.77 8.32
C LEU A 155 -9.58 15.63 9.57
N GLU A 156 -10.05 16.88 9.43
CA GLU A 156 -10.32 17.79 10.56
C GLU A 156 -11.44 17.28 11.49
N HIS A 157 -12.28 16.33 11.05
CA HIS A 157 -13.32 15.73 11.89
C HIS A 157 -12.90 14.41 12.56
N ILE A 158 -11.96 13.67 11.96
CA ILE A 158 -11.41 12.44 12.55
C ILE A 158 -10.11 12.70 13.31
N ALA A 159 -9.56 13.91 13.19
CA ALA A 159 -8.32 14.33 13.83
C ALA A 159 -8.32 15.84 14.04
N GLU A 160 -7.52 16.33 14.99
CA GLU A 160 -7.41 17.76 15.32
C GLU A 160 -6.51 18.53 14.33
N GLY A 161 -6.61 18.23 13.03
CA GLY A 161 -5.84 18.91 11.99
C GLY A 161 -5.79 18.17 10.66
N CYS A 162 -5.11 18.77 9.68
CA CYS A 162 -4.90 18.19 8.36
C CYS A 162 -3.51 18.60 7.82
N PRO A 163 -2.57 17.66 7.64
CA PRO A 163 -1.26 17.99 7.09
C PRO A 163 -1.37 18.44 5.63
N ALA A 164 -0.39 19.25 5.20
CA ALA A 164 -0.22 19.59 3.80
C ALA A 164 0.36 18.41 3.02
N GLY A 165 -0.08 18.24 1.78
CA GLY A 165 0.41 17.20 0.88
C GLY A 165 -0.47 15.95 0.86
N TRP A 166 -0.68 15.42 -0.34
CA TRP A 166 -1.60 14.31 -0.57
C TRP A 166 -1.17 13.02 0.14
N HIS A 167 0.12 12.71 0.13
CA HIS A 167 0.63 11.51 0.77
C HIS A 167 0.58 11.58 2.30
N GLN A 168 0.97 12.71 2.88
CA GLN A 168 0.92 12.95 4.31
C GLN A 168 -0.51 12.79 4.82
N GLN A 169 -1.49 13.28 4.06
CA GLN A 169 -2.90 13.10 4.39
C GLN A 169 -3.33 11.63 4.40
N ILE A 170 -2.80 10.77 3.52
CA ILE A 170 -3.10 9.32 3.55
C ILE A 170 -2.51 8.65 4.80
N LEU A 171 -1.24 8.94 5.12
CA LEU A 171 -0.57 8.40 6.30
C LEU A 171 -1.28 8.83 7.59
N TYR A 172 -1.57 10.13 7.69
CA TYR A 172 -2.26 10.71 8.82
C TYR A 172 -3.69 10.16 8.96
N MET A 173 -4.40 9.96 7.85
CA MET A 173 -5.71 9.30 7.88
C MET A 173 -5.62 7.89 8.45
N TYR A 174 -4.66 7.09 7.99
CA TYR A 174 -4.49 5.71 8.45
C TYR A 174 -4.24 5.66 9.96
N GLU A 175 -3.28 6.44 10.43
CA GLU A 175 -2.91 6.58 11.85
C GLU A 175 -4.12 7.01 12.70
N LYS A 176 -4.80 8.09 12.29
CA LYS A 176 -5.91 8.64 13.06
C LYS A 176 -7.16 7.77 13.06
N LEU A 177 -7.42 7.02 12.00
CA LEU A 177 -8.50 6.03 12.02
C LEU A 177 -8.22 4.92 13.03
N GLN A 178 -6.98 4.44 13.13
CA GLN A 178 -6.59 3.45 14.15
C GLN A 178 -6.75 4.01 15.57
N GLU A 179 -6.26 5.23 15.82
CA GLU A 179 -6.43 5.91 17.12
C GLU A 179 -7.91 6.09 17.50
N ASN A 180 -8.79 6.30 16.51
CA ASN A 180 -10.23 6.45 16.70
C ASN A 180 -11.01 5.12 16.69
N GLY A 181 -10.34 3.98 16.82
CA GLY A 181 -10.98 2.68 17.03
C GLY A 181 -11.40 1.94 15.76
N VAL A 182 -10.92 2.35 14.58
CA VAL A 182 -11.04 1.54 13.36
C VAL A 182 -9.96 0.47 13.37
N GLU A 183 -10.34 -0.80 13.25
CA GLU A 183 -9.41 -1.94 13.29
C GLU A 183 -8.70 -2.13 11.94
N LEU A 184 -8.05 -1.08 11.44
CA LEU A 184 -7.16 -1.18 10.28
C LEU A 184 -5.99 -2.12 10.63
N PRO A 185 -5.55 -2.98 9.70
CA PRO A 185 -4.43 -3.88 9.94
C PRO A 185 -3.15 -3.09 10.29
N LYS A 186 -2.30 -3.68 11.14
CA LYS A 186 -1.07 -3.02 11.56
C LYS A 186 -0.06 -2.98 10.41
N ILE A 187 0.50 -1.81 10.15
CA ILE A 187 1.58 -1.59 9.18
C ILE A 187 2.67 -0.75 9.85
N ASP A 188 3.90 -0.82 9.36
CA ASP A 188 5.00 0.00 9.86
C ASP A 188 4.90 1.44 9.35
N LEU A 189 4.14 2.26 10.07
CA LEU A 189 3.96 3.68 9.76
C LEU A 189 5.25 4.48 9.90
N GLN A 190 6.16 4.07 10.79
CA GLN A 190 7.42 4.77 11.03
C GLN A 190 8.35 4.59 9.83
N LYS A 191 8.62 3.35 9.40
CA LYS A 191 9.37 3.09 8.16
C LYS A 191 8.70 3.68 6.93
N THR A 192 7.37 3.76 6.91
CA THR A 192 6.67 4.43 5.81
C THR A 192 6.94 5.95 5.78
N LYS A 193 6.99 6.61 6.94
CA LYS A 193 7.35 8.03 7.07
C LYS A 193 8.82 8.27 6.66
N GLU A 194 9.73 7.36 7.04
CA GLU A 194 11.14 7.39 6.62
C GLU A 194 11.29 7.22 5.10
N LEU A 195 10.60 6.24 4.51
CA LEU A 195 10.55 6.05 3.06
C LEU A 195 9.98 7.26 2.32
N GLN A 196 8.98 7.95 2.90
CA GLN A 196 8.46 9.21 2.36
C GLN A 196 9.53 10.30 2.34
N ALA A 197 10.28 10.46 3.43
CA ALA A 197 11.35 11.44 3.54
C ALA A 197 12.44 11.16 2.49
N LEU A 198 12.86 9.90 2.37
CA LEU A 198 13.78 9.47 1.30
C LEU A 198 13.21 9.79 -0.08
N ARG A 199 11.98 9.37 -0.38
CA ARG A 199 11.32 9.67 -1.65
C ARG A 199 11.36 11.16 -1.97
N ASN A 200 11.13 12.04 -0.98
CA ASN A 200 11.17 13.48 -1.21
C ASN A 200 12.58 13.95 -1.61
N ASN A 201 13.61 13.51 -0.90
CA ASN A 201 15.01 13.81 -1.26
C ASN A 201 15.30 13.39 -2.71
N TYR A 202 15.05 12.12 -3.05
CA TYR A 202 15.32 11.60 -4.39
C TYR A 202 14.46 12.25 -5.48
N HIS A 203 13.18 12.52 -5.21
CA HIS A 203 12.29 13.13 -6.21
C HIS A 203 12.68 14.57 -6.53
N TYR A 204 13.09 15.35 -5.53
CA TYR A 204 13.56 16.72 -5.76
C TYR A 204 14.95 16.74 -6.40
N ASP A 205 15.86 15.83 -6.02
CA ASP A 205 17.21 15.75 -6.60
C ASP A 205 17.20 15.44 -8.11
N ILE A 206 16.24 14.63 -8.58
CA ILE A 206 16.02 14.39 -10.02
C ILE A 206 15.59 15.67 -10.73
N LEU A 207 14.68 16.43 -10.12
CA LEU A 207 14.12 17.64 -10.72
C LEU A 207 15.14 18.80 -10.73
N THR A 208 16.05 18.83 -9.76
CA THR A 208 17.04 19.90 -9.61
C THR A 208 18.40 19.60 -10.27
N GLN A 209 18.58 18.43 -10.90
CA GLN A 209 19.81 17.98 -11.59
C GLN A 209 21.11 18.06 -10.75
N THR A 210 21.04 18.32 -9.44
CA THR A 210 22.18 18.90 -8.70
C THR A 210 23.00 17.90 -7.88
N ALA A 211 22.52 16.68 -7.63
CA ALA A 211 23.31 15.68 -6.90
C ALA A 211 22.78 14.25 -7.09
N MET A 212 22.83 13.70 -8.31
CA MET A 212 22.53 12.29 -8.56
C MET A 212 23.70 11.38 -8.14
N GLN A 213 24.15 11.44 -6.88
CA GLN A 213 25.32 10.66 -6.40
C GLN A 213 24.98 9.52 -5.43
N TYR A 214 23.71 9.23 -5.17
CA TYR A 214 23.33 8.22 -4.18
C TYR A 214 23.08 6.85 -4.83
N ASP A 215 23.70 5.81 -4.27
CA ASP A 215 23.32 4.43 -4.55
C ASP A 215 21.98 4.12 -3.85
N ALA A 216 20.90 4.35 -4.58
CA ALA A 216 19.54 4.06 -4.14
C ALA A 216 19.24 2.56 -4.02
N THR A 217 20.15 1.69 -4.46
CA THR A 217 19.94 0.24 -4.53
C THR A 217 19.89 -0.37 -3.13
N GLU A 218 20.86 -0.03 -2.26
CA GLU A 218 20.88 -0.49 -0.87
C GLU A 218 19.61 -0.05 -0.13
N LYS A 219 19.28 1.25 -0.23
CA LYS A 219 18.06 1.81 0.36
C LYS A 219 16.80 1.16 -0.22
N TYR A 220 16.77 0.85 -1.51
CA TYR A 220 15.63 0.13 -2.09
C TYR A 220 15.42 -1.22 -1.40
N PHE A 221 16.48 -2.02 -1.26
CA PHE A 221 16.38 -3.33 -0.60
C PHE A 221 16.11 -3.23 0.91
N GLU A 222 16.52 -2.15 1.58
CA GLU A 222 16.18 -1.85 2.98
C GLU A 222 14.65 -1.67 3.17
N TYR A 223 14.00 -0.91 2.28
CA TYR A 223 12.57 -0.60 2.44
C TYR A 223 11.63 -1.58 1.73
N LEU A 224 12.13 -2.35 0.78
CA LEU A 224 11.35 -3.30 0.01
C LEU A 224 10.57 -4.32 0.87
N PRO A 225 11.16 -4.94 1.93
CA PRO A 225 10.40 -5.81 2.84
C PRO A 225 9.19 -5.13 3.48
N THR A 226 9.33 -3.86 3.87
CA THR A 226 8.22 -3.07 4.45
C THR A 226 7.08 -2.90 3.45
N VAL A 227 7.41 -2.60 2.20
CA VAL A 227 6.43 -2.40 1.13
C VAL A 227 5.78 -3.70 0.69
N MET A 228 6.56 -4.78 0.61
CA MET A 228 6.04 -6.12 0.37
C MET A 228 5.07 -6.54 1.47
N ASN A 229 5.46 -6.42 2.75
CA ASN A 229 4.60 -6.77 3.88
C ASN A 229 3.27 -6.00 3.84
N THR A 230 3.32 -4.68 3.63
CA THR A 230 2.09 -3.86 3.52
C THR A 230 1.20 -4.30 2.36
N THR A 231 1.80 -4.66 1.22
CA THR A 231 1.07 -5.18 0.05
C THR A 231 0.43 -6.54 0.32
N GLN A 232 1.16 -7.44 1.00
CA GLN A 232 0.63 -8.74 1.44
C GLN A 232 -0.53 -8.56 2.43
N ILE A 233 -0.41 -7.63 3.38
CA ILE A 233 -1.49 -7.27 4.31
C ILE A 233 -2.71 -6.77 3.55
N ALA A 234 -2.54 -5.93 2.52
CA ALA A 234 -3.64 -5.46 1.68
C ALA A 234 -4.32 -6.62 0.96
N ILE A 235 -3.55 -7.53 0.33
CA ILE A 235 -4.05 -8.75 -0.34
C ILE A 235 -4.84 -9.63 0.64
N THR A 236 -4.28 -9.91 1.81
CA THR A 236 -4.93 -10.74 2.83
C THR A 236 -6.21 -10.07 3.36
N THR A 237 -6.20 -8.75 3.54
CA THR A 237 -7.37 -7.99 4.01
C THR A 237 -8.52 -8.07 3.03
N ILE A 238 -8.27 -7.79 1.73
CA ILE A 238 -9.34 -7.88 0.73
C ILE A 238 -9.82 -9.32 0.57
N ASN A 239 -8.92 -10.33 0.57
CA ASN A 239 -9.31 -11.73 0.43
C ASN A 239 -10.20 -12.24 1.59
N LYS A 240 -10.04 -11.69 2.80
CA LYS A 240 -10.93 -11.96 3.94
C LYS A 240 -12.35 -11.41 3.72
N ILE A 241 -12.50 -10.37 2.90
CA ILE A 241 -13.78 -9.69 2.62
C ILE A 241 -14.42 -10.26 1.35
N TRP A 242 -13.68 -10.23 0.24
CA TRP A 242 -14.11 -10.67 -1.08
C TRP A 242 -12.90 -11.17 -1.87
N LYS A 243 -12.99 -12.43 -2.33
CA LYS A 243 -11.88 -13.09 -3.02
C LYS A 243 -11.44 -12.30 -4.26
N ILE A 244 -10.14 -12.02 -4.35
CA ILE A 244 -9.53 -11.39 -5.52
C ILE A 244 -9.66 -12.30 -6.75
N THR A 245 -10.11 -11.74 -7.88
CA THR A 245 -10.35 -12.50 -9.13
C THR A 245 -9.40 -12.15 -10.28
N ASN A 246 -8.49 -11.19 -10.10
CA ASN A 246 -7.70 -10.60 -11.21
C ASN A 246 -6.34 -11.26 -11.47
N LYS A 247 -6.04 -12.43 -10.88
CA LYS A 247 -4.75 -13.15 -11.02
C LYS A 247 -3.51 -12.35 -10.55
N CYS A 248 -3.69 -11.22 -9.86
CA CYS A 248 -2.59 -10.45 -9.29
C CYS A 248 -1.92 -11.18 -8.12
N ASP A 249 -2.66 -12.07 -7.46
CA ASP A 249 -2.17 -13.00 -6.45
C ASP A 249 -1.04 -13.89 -7.00
N ALA A 250 -1.21 -14.52 -8.15
CA ALA A 250 -0.20 -15.40 -8.73
C ALA A 250 1.09 -14.65 -9.12
N ARG A 251 0.95 -13.50 -9.79
CA ARG A 251 2.11 -12.66 -10.18
C ARG A 251 2.83 -12.06 -8.98
N TYR A 252 2.07 -11.65 -7.96
CA TYR A 252 2.64 -11.15 -6.72
C TYR A 252 3.33 -12.27 -5.94
N GLN A 253 2.73 -13.46 -5.86
CA GLN A 253 3.33 -14.62 -5.20
C GLN A 253 4.65 -15.02 -5.87
N GLU A 254 4.68 -15.09 -7.20
CA GLU A 254 5.90 -15.36 -7.96
C GLU A 254 7.00 -14.33 -7.64
N LEU A 255 6.64 -13.04 -7.61
CA LEU A 255 7.57 -11.98 -7.22
C LEU A 255 8.02 -12.16 -5.77
N ALA A 256 7.09 -12.41 -4.84
CA ALA A 256 7.41 -12.59 -3.44
C ALA A 256 8.38 -13.76 -3.23
N ASP A 257 8.16 -14.89 -3.90
CA ASP A 257 9.01 -16.07 -3.83
C ASP A 257 10.41 -15.79 -4.41
N LYS A 258 10.49 -15.10 -5.55
CA LYS A 258 11.77 -14.66 -6.13
C LYS A 258 12.53 -13.73 -5.17
N MET A 259 11.84 -12.77 -4.58
CA MET A 259 12.45 -11.78 -3.69
C MET A 259 12.86 -12.38 -2.33
N LYS A 260 12.16 -13.41 -1.84
CA LYS A 260 12.63 -14.23 -0.71
C LYS A 260 14.00 -14.83 -1.00
N GLY A 261 14.19 -15.40 -2.19
CA GLY A 261 15.47 -15.93 -2.64
C GLY A 261 16.59 -14.87 -2.62
N TYR A 262 16.29 -13.64 -3.06
CA TYR A 262 17.26 -12.55 -3.06
C TYR A 262 17.62 -12.04 -1.66
N LEU A 263 16.65 -11.89 -0.75
CA LEU A 263 16.89 -11.48 0.64
C LEU A 263 17.73 -12.53 1.40
N VAL A 264 17.54 -13.81 1.10
CA VAL A 264 18.37 -14.90 1.66
C VAL A 264 19.78 -14.87 1.06
N ALA A 265 19.91 -14.66 -0.26
CA ALA A 265 21.20 -14.60 -0.94
C ALA A 265 22.05 -13.39 -0.51
N SER A 266 21.46 -12.21 -0.31
CA SER A 266 22.17 -11.03 0.19
C SER A 266 22.69 -11.24 1.61
N ARG A 267 21.93 -11.93 2.47
CA ARG A 267 22.35 -12.31 3.83
C ARG A 267 23.55 -13.27 3.83
N ILE A 268 23.55 -14.27 2.95
CA ILE A 268 24.68 -15.21 2.80
C ILE A 268 25.92 -14.47 2.29
N ALA A 269 25.77 -13.55 1.32
CA ALA A 269 26.86 -12.73 0.82
C ALA A 269 27.45 -11.82 1.92
N GLU A 270 26.61 -11.21 2.76
CA GLU A 270 27.05 -10.38 3.89
C GLU A 270 27.74 -11.20 4.98
N GLN A 271 27.19 -12.36 5.38
CA GLN A 271 27.85 -13.25 6.35
C GLN A 271 29.22 -13.74 5.88
N ASN A 272 29.36 -14.05 4.59
CA ASN A 272 30.64 -14.45 3.99
C ASN A 272 31.63 -13.28 3.84
N THR A 273 31.14 -12.05 3.81
CA THR A 273 31.98 -10.83 3.75
C THR A 273 32.39 -10.37 5.15
N SER A 274 31.51 -10.49 6.15
CA SER A 274 31.80 -10.24 7.57
C SER A 274 32.73 -11.29 8.22
N GLN A 275 32.89 -12.47 7.61
CA GLN A 275 33.94 -13.41 8.00
C GLN A 275 35.35 -12.98 7.51
N LYS A 276 35.46 -11.99 6.62
CA LYS A 276 36.75 -11.43 6.17
C LYS A 276 37.16 -10.15 6.91
N GLU A 277 36.27 -9.50 7.64
CA GLU A 277 36.57 -8.32 8.44
C GLU A 277 35.89 -8.42 9.81
N GLU A 278 36.68 -8.56 10.88
CA GLU A 278 36.24 -8.57 12.28
C GLU A 278 35.46 -7.29 12.64
N ARG A 279 34.16 -7.25 12.33
CA ARG A 279 33.16 -6.41 12.99
C ARG A 279 31.87 -7.19 13.12
N GLN A 280 31.31 -7.18 14.33
CA GLN A 280 30.16 -7.97 14.72
C GLN A 280 29.00 -7.87 13.72
N PRO A 281 28.33 -8.99 13.39
CA PRO A 281 27.19 -8.98 12.49
C PRO A 281 26.07 -8.12 13.08
N ARG A 282 25.63 -7.09 12.34
CA ARG A 282 24.40 -6.36 12.67
C ARG A 282 23.21 -7.25 12.34
N ILE A 283 22.56 -7.78 13.36
CA ILE A 283 21.26 -8.42 13.22
C ILE A 283 20.25 -7.33 12.84
N LEU A 284 19.80 -7.33 11.58
CA LEU A 284 18.90 -6.31 11.04
C LEU A 284 17.42 -6.57 11.34
N TYR A 285 17.05 -7.78 11.78
CA TYR A 285 15.67 -8.15 12.09
C TYR A 285 15.59 -9.13 13.27
N THR A 286 14.62 -8.91 14.14
CA THR A 286 14.23 -9.79 15.24
C THR A 286 13.46 -11.01 14.72
N LYS A 287 13.43 -12.10 15.51
CA LYS A 287 12.64 -13.31 15.22
C LYS A 287 11.17 -12.98 14.92
N GLU A 288 10.61 -12.02 15.65
CA GLU A 288 9.23 -11.55 15.49
C GLU A 288 8.98 -10.85 14.14
N GLU A 289 9.96 -10.15 13.59
CA GLU A 289 9.88 -9.53 12.25
C GLU A 289 9.94 -10.58 11.13
N LEU A 290 10.61 -11.71 11.37
CA LEU A 290 10.73 -12.83 10.43
C LEU A 290 9.49 -13.75 10.44
N GLU A 291 8.89 -13.97 11.61
CA GLU A 291 7.61 -14.67 11.74
C GLU A 291 6.48 -13.87 11.05
N LEU A 292 6.56 -12.54 11.07
CA LEU A 292 5.58 -11.66 10.41
C LEU A 292 5.53 -11.79 8.88
N ILE A 293 6.63 -12.24 8.24
CA ILE A 293 6.76 -12.39 6.79
C ILE A 293 6.58 -13.84 6.30
N GLY A 294 6.18 -14.76 7.20
CA GLY A 294 5.80 -16.14 6.85
C GLY A 294 6.98 -16.96 6.30
N ILE A 295 8.15 -16.83 6.92
CA ILE A 295 9.34 -17.63 6.60
C ILE A 295 9.54 -18.63 7.75
N ASP A 296 9.33 -19.91 7.47
CA ASP A 296 9.78 -21.00 8.34
C ASP A 296 11.29 -21.19 8.12
N TYR A 297 12.07 -21.09 9.20
CA TYR A 297 13.50 -21.41 9.20
C TYR A 297 13.73 -22.76 9.87
N PRO A 298 14.72 -23.56 9.43
CA PRO A 298 15.19 -24.71 10.19
C PRO A 298 15.82 -24.27 11.53
N ASP A 299 15.66 -25.11 12.55
CA ASP A 299 15.92 -24.80 13.98
C ASP A 299 17.40 -24.49 14.33
N ASP A 300 18.30 -24.59 13.37
CA ASP A 300 19.76 -24.60 13.52
C ASP A 300 20.44 -23.21 13.34
N ILE A 301 19.68 -22.11 13.33
CA ILE A 301 20.22 -20.75 13.12
C ILE A 301 19.96 -19.79 14.31
N TYR A 302 19.46 -20.28 15.43
CA TYR A 302 19.39 -19.47 16.65
C TYR A 302 20.77 -19.49 17.33
N ALA A 303 21.31 -18.33 17.66
CA ALA A 303 22.38 -18.26 18.65
C ALA A 303 21.75 -18.68 19.99
N ASP A 304 22.37 -19.64 20.68
CA ASP A 304 21.99 -19.96 22.04
C ASP A 304 22.11 -18.67 22.89
N ASP A 305 21.04 -18.34 23.60
CA ASP A 305 21.03 -17.25 24.58
C ASP A 305 21.90 -17.65 25.77
N ASP A 306 23.17 -17.24 25.75
CA ASP A 306 24.04 -17.08 26.94
C ASP A 306 24.13 -15.59 27.34
#